data_AF-A0A5B7AB58-F1
#
_entry.id   AF-A0A5B7AB58-F1
#
_cell.length_a   1.000
_cell.length_b   1.000
_cell.length_c   1.000
_cell.angle_alpha   90.00
_cell.angle_beta   90.00
_cell.angle_gamma   90.00
#
_symmetry.space_group_name_H-M   'P 1'
#
loop_
_entity.id
_entity.type
_entity.pdbx_description
1 polymer ?
#
loop_
_entity_poly.entity_id
_entity_poly.type
_entity_poly.pdbx_seq_one_letter_code
_entity_poly.pdbx_strand_id
1 'polypeptide(L)'
;RKKSACCKILYFIIWNVFFGNIFSATVLKNLVLDLTMRDMPILFARALPIQGTFFMTYVMTSGWASLSCELMQPFGLLWNLFDRVILRNKDNPSFGTLSFPYHTEIPRVLLFGLLGFTCSILAPLILPFLLVYFFLAYLVYRNQILNVYITKYQSGGQFWPIIHNTTIFSLVLTQIIAMGVFGLKESTVASGFAIPLIFCTLLFNAYCRQRFLPIFKNNVAQVLIEMDRQDEQCGRVEEIYQQLHSSYCQFASTSDDSCKAVHQNNCEDGDDDRLHDSEGMRPNFIGERLTETLYLESGK
;
A
#
# COMPACT_ATOMS: atom_id res chain seq x y z
N ARG A 1 -11.46 -2.28 9.41
CA ARG A 1 -10.57 -1.74 10.48
C ARG A 1 -9.22 -1.23 9.94
N LYS A 2 -8.38 -2.05 9.28
CA LYS A 2 -7.04 -1.64 8.78
C LYS A 2 -7.06 -0.43 7.83
N LYS A 3 -8.02 -0.38 6.90
CA LYS A 3 -8.25 0.76 6.01
C LYS A 3 -8.46 2.08 6.77
N SER A 4 -9.33 2.07 7.79
CA SER A 4 -9.59 3.24 8.62
C SER A 4 -8.36 3.68 9.41
N ALA A 5 -7.62 2.72 9.98
CA ALA A 5 -6.36 3.01 10.67
C ALA A 5 -5.33 3.66 9.73
N CYS A 6 -5.16 3.12 8.51
CA CYS A 6 -4.30 3.70 7.48
C CYS A 6 -4.68 5.15 7.17
N CYS A 7 -5.97 5.45 6.95
CA CYS A 7 -6.41 6.82 6.70
C CYS A 7 -6.11 7.76 7.87
N LYS A 8 -6.37 7.32 9.11
CA LYS A 8 -6.11 8.15 10.31
C LYS A 8 -4.62 8.45 10.46
N ILE A 9 -3.77 7.42 10.33
CA ILE A 9 -2.31 7.57 10.40
C ILE A 9 -1.80 8.46 9.27
N LEU A 10 -2.34 8.32 8.06
CA LEU A 10 -1.98 9.17 6.93
C LEU A 10 -2.25 10.65 7.21
N TYR A 11 -3.47 10.99 7.63
CA TYR A 11 -3.79 12.39 7.96
C TYR A 11 -2.92 12.90 9.11
N PHE A 12 -2.68 12.07 10.13
CA PHE A 12 -1.82 12.43 11.25
C PHE A 12 -0.38 12.71 10.81
N ILE A 13 0.21 11.84 9.99
CA ILE A 13 1.59 11.98 9.50
C ILE A 13 1.71 13.20 8.59
N ILE A 14 0.78 13.43 7.67
CA ILE A 14 0.78 14.62 6.82
C ILE A 14 0.65 15.89 7.68
N TRP A 15 -0.29 15.91 8.62
CA TRP A 15 -0.48 17.07 9.49
C TRP A 15 0.74 17.34 10.37
N ASN A 16 1.31 16.32 10.99
CA ASN A 16 2.41 16.48 11.93
C ASN A 16 3.74 16.75 11.20
N VAL A 17 4.11 15.89 10.26
CA VAL A 17 5.43 15.93 9.61
C VAL A 17 5.51 17.02 8.54
N PHE A 18 4.45 17.24 7.76
CA PHE A 18 4.48 18.29 6.74
C PHE A 18 4.05 19.62 7.32
N PHE A 19 2.77 19.75 7.71
CA PHE A 19 2.24 21.04 8.17
C PHE A 19 2.87 21.49 9.50
N GLY A 20 3.00 20.60 10.48
CA GLY A 20 3.56 20.92 11.80
C GLY A 20 4.99 21.47 11.72
N ASN A 21 5.85 20.88 10.89
CA ASN A 21 7.20 21.40 10.66
C ASN A 21 7.19 22.78 9.98
N ILE A 22 6.30 23.02 9.01
CA ILE A 22 6.18 24.33 8.34
C ILE A 22 5.65 25.39 9.29
N PHE A 23 4.61 25.09 10.06
CA PHE A 23 4.04 25.99 11.06
C PHE A 23 5.05 26.31 12.15
N SER A 24 5.77 25.31 12.67
CA SER A 24 6.81 25.51 13.68
C SER A 24 7.95 26.41 13.16
N ALA A 25 8.45 26.15 11.95
CA ALA A 25 9.47 26.97 11.31
C ALA A 25 8.99 28.41 11.06
N THR A 26 7.70 28.59 10.82
CA THR A 26 7.08 29.89 10.60
C THR A 26 6.91 30.68 11.90
N VAL A 27 6.40 30.05 12.96
CA VAL A 27 6.22 30.68 14.28
C VAL A 27 7.56 31.16 14.83
N LEU A 28 8.61 30.36 14.71
CA LEU A 28 9.95 30.75 15.16
C LEU A 28 10.49 31.98 14.42
N LYS A 29 10.13 32.15 13.14
CA LYS A 29 10.54 33.30 12.31
C LYS A 29 9.65 34.52 12.52
N ASN A 30 8.34 34.33 12.72
CA ASN A 30 7.39 35.42 12.97
C ASN A 30 7.50 35.99 14.39
N LEU A 31 8.13 35.28 15.34
CA LEU A 31 8.55 35.87 16.61
C LEU A 31 9.60 37.00 16.42
N VAL A 32 10.22 37.07 15.23
CA VAL A 32 11.24 38.06 14.85
C VAL A 32 10.71 39.07 13.82
N LEU A 33 9.62 38.77 13.10
CA LEU A 33 9.07 39.64 12.05
C LEU A 33 7.54 39.71 12.14
N ASP A 34 7.03 40.90 12.41
CA ASP A 34 5.64 41.29 12.61
C ASP A 34 4.83 41.17 11.29
N LEU A 35 4.64 39.95 10.80
CA LEU A 35 3.97 39.67 9.53
C LEU A 35 2.49 39.37 9.72
N THR A 36 1.67 40.19 9.08
CA THR A 36 0.21 40.11 9.03
C THR A 36 -0.27 38.80 8.40
N MET A 37 -1.14 38.07 9.11
CA MET A 37 -1.78 36.78 8.80
C MET A 37 -2.74 36.80 7.59
N ARG A 38 -2.39 37.42 6.45
CA ARG A 38 -3.34 37.53 5.31
C ARG A 38 -3.07 36.60 4.12
N ASP A 39 -1.85 36.09 3.94
CA ASP A 39 -1.54 35.26 2.76
C ASP A 39 -0.90 33.90 3.11
N MET A 40 -1.74 32.91 3.44
CA MET A 40 -1.28 31.53 3.73
C MET A 40 -0.44 30.92 2.59
N PRO A 41 -0.80 31.02 1.29
CA PRO A 41 0.01 30.42 0.22
C PRO A 41 1.41 31.02 0.11
N ILE A 42 1.52 32.32 0.36
CA ILE A 42 2.79 33.07 0.33
C ILE A 42 3.69 32.63 1.49
N LEU A 43 3.11 32.39 2.65
CA LEU A 43 3.80 31.86 3.82
C LEU A 43 4.41 30.48 3.56
N PHE A 44 3.62 29.57 2.97
CA PHE A 44 4.10 28.25 2.56
C PHE A 44 5.25 28.36 1.53
N ALA A 45 5.09 29.23 0.53
CA ALA A 45 6.08 29.45 -0.51
C ALA A 45 7.45 29.92 0.02
N ARG A 46 7.49 30.73 1.10
CA ARG A 46 8.74 31.17 1.74
C ARG A 46 9.32 30.14 2.72
N ALA A 47 8.46 29.46 3.49
CA ALA A 47 8.91 28.56 4.54
C ALA A 47 9.47 27.24 3.98
N LEU A 48 8.87 26.71 2.92
CA LEU A 48 9.21 25.39 2.39
C LEU A 48 10.63 25.25 1.81
N PRO A 49 11.17 26.20 1.00
CA PRO A 49 12.54 26.10 0.51
C PRO A 49 13.57 26.07 1.66
N ILE A 50 13.33 26.86 2.71
CA ILE A 50 14.23 26.94 3.87
C ILE A 50 14.24 25.62 4.65
N GLN A 51 13.11 24.92 4.69
CA GLN A 51 12.98 23.59 5.30
C GLN A 51 13.44 22.46 4.36
N GLY A 52 13.87 22.75 3.13
CA GLY A 52 14.24 21.75 2.12
C GLY A 52 15.34 20.79 2.61
N THR A 53 16.36 21.30 3.29
CA THR A 53 17.43 20.47 3.87
C THR A 53 16.92 19.54 4.96
N PHE A 54 15.99 19.99 5.80
CA PHE A 54 15.35 19.13 6.80
C PHE A 54 14.58 17.99 6.13
N PHE A 55 13.80 18.27 5.09
CA PHE A 55 13.07 17.23 4.37
C PHE A 55 14.00 16.26 3.64
N MET A 56 15.11 16.74 3.06
CA MET A 56 16.15 15.87 2.49
C MET A 56 16.74 14.92 3.53
N THR A 57 17.18 15.44 4.68
CA THR A 57 17.70 14.61 5.78
C THR A 57 16.64 13.68 6.32
N TYR A 58 15.38 14.11 6.41
CA TYR A 58 14.27 13.26 6.83
C TYR A 58 14.08 12.07 5.88
N VAL A 59 14.12 12.29 4.56
CA VAL A 59 14.02 11.21 3.55
C VAL A 59 15.20 10.26 3.66
N MET A 60 16.43 10.77 3.80
CA MET A 60 17.62 9.92 3.97
C MET A 60 17.57 9.11 5.26
N THR A 61 17.41 9.78 6.40
CA THR A 61 17.49 9.11 7.71
C THR A 61 16.27 8.25 7.97
N SER A 62 15.04 8.77 7.80
CA SER A 62 13.85 7.98 8.12
C SER A 62 13.42 7.05 6.99
N GLY A 63 13.62 7.45 5.73
CA GLY A 63 13.25 6.63 4.58
C GLY A 63 14.23 5.50 4.35
N TRP A 64 15.52 5.82 4.12
CA TRP A 64 16.51 4.80 3.77
C TRP A 64 16.83 3.89 4.94
N ALA A 65 17.00 4.44 6.16
CA ALA A 65 17.24 3.57 7.31
C ALA A 65 16.04 2.66 7.60
N SER A 66 14.81 3.14 7.39
CA SER A 66 13.64 2.27 7.55
C SER A 66 13.58 1.17 6.48
N LEU A 67 13.94 1.45 5.23
CA LEU A 67 14.03 0.41 4.20
C LEU A 67 15.12 -0.62 4.53
N SER A 68 16.27 -0.17 5.02
CA SER A 68 17.35 -1.06 5.48
C SER A 68 16.90 -1.91 6.67
N CYS A 69 16.20 -1.32 7.64
CA CYS A 69 15.61 -2.06 8.76
C CYS A 69 14.55 -3.06 8.28
N GLU A 70 13.71 -2.69 7.32
CA GLU A 70 12.70 -3.61 6.76
C GLU A 70 13.36 -4.77 6.02
N LEU A 71 14.45 -4.51 5.28
CA LEU A 71 15.22 -5.55 4.59
C LEU A 71 15.90 -6.51 5.58
N MET A 72 16.53 -5.97 6.63
CA MET A 72 17.24 -6.77 7.62
C MET A 72 16.30 -7.50 8.58
N GLN A 73 15.05 -7.03 8.70
CA GLN A 73 14.01 -7.54 9.60
C GLN A 73 14.54 -7.87 11.01
N PRO A 74 15.17 -6.90 11.70
CA PRO A 74 15.92 -7.16 12.93
C PRO A 74 15.04 -7.72 14.02
N PHE A 75 13.78 -7.29 14.11
CA PHE A 75 12.84 -7.78 15.12
C PHE A 75 12.53 -9.28 14.95
N GLY A 76 12.32 -9.75 13.72
CA GLY A 76 12.10 -11.17 13.44
C GLY A 76 13.33 -12.01 13.75
N LEU A 77 14.51 -11.51 13.38
CA LEU A 77 15.78 -12.17 13.63
C LEU A 77 16.10 -12.25 15.12
N LEU A 78 15.92 -11.15 15.86
CA LEU A 78 16.20 -11.08 17.29
C LEU A 78 15.26 -11.98 18.09
N TRP A 79 13.98 -12.01 17.73
CA TRP A 79 13.01 -12.89 18.38
C TRP A 79 13.29 -14.37 18.09
N ASN A 80 13.60 -14.73 16.85
CA ASN A 80 14.00 -16.10 16.52
C ASN A 80 15.28 -16.52 17.27
N LEU A 81 16.24 -15.61 17.39
CA LEU A 81 17.45 -15.83 18.19
C LEU A 81 17.10 -15.99 19.67
N PHE A 82 16.22 -15.15 20.21
CA PHE A 82 15.74 -15.22 21.60
C PHE A 82 15.03 -16.55 21.87
N ASP A 83 14.08 -16.95 21.03
CA ASP A 83 13.35 -18.22 21.19
C ASP A 83 14.29 -19.43 21.11
N ARG A 84 15.27 -19.40 20.20
CA ARG A 84 16.25 -20.48 20.05
C ARG A 84 17.24 -20.53 21.21
N VAL A 85 17.72 -19.40 21.70
CA VAL A 85 18.77 -19.32 22.73
C VAL A 85 18.20 -19.42 24.15
N ILE A 86 17.08 -18.76 24.42
CA ILE A 86 16.50 -18.64 25.77
C ILE A 86 15.37 -19.64 25.99
N LEU A 87 14.42 -19.76 25.06
CA LEU A 87 13.32 -20.73 25.20
C LEU A 87 13.72 -22.16 24.81
N ARG A 88 14.88 -22.35 24.14
CA ARG A 88 15.38 -23.66 23.65
C ARG A 88 14.31 -24.44 22.88
N ASN A 89 13.36 -23.71 22.27
CA ASN A 89 12.25 -24.32 21.55
C ASN A 89 12.75 -24.64 20.14
N LYS A 90 12.98 -25.91 19.85
CA LYS A 90 13.70 -26.35 18.65
C LYS A 90 12.77 -26.58 17.44
N ASP A 91 11.46 -26.71 17.68
CA ASP A 91 10.62 -27.46 16.75
C ASP A 91 9.58 -26.65 15.98
N ASN A 92 9.46 -25.33 16.18
CA ASN A 92 8.67 -24.49 15.28
C ASN A 92 9.23 -23.05 15.24
N PRO A 93 9.36 -22.42 14.06
CA PRO A 93 9.59 -20.98 13.99
C PRO A 93 8.37 -20.27 14.60
N SER A 94 8.49 -19.95 15.89
CA SER A 94 7.47 -19.31 16.74
C SER A 94 7.12 -17.88 16.28
N PHE A 95 7.90 -17.32 15.36
CA PHE A 95 7.57 -16.04 14.73
C PHE A 95 6.37 -16.22 13.79
N GLY A 96 5.18 -16.05 14.35
CA GLY A 96 3.91 -16.15 13.64
C GLY A 96 3.92 -15.38 12.33
N THR A 97 3.22 -15.92 11.33
CA THR A 97 3.06 -15.39 9.97
C THR A 97 3.16 -13.84 9.91
N LEU A 98 4.26 -13.33 9.36
CA LEU A 98 4.48 -11.89 9.26
C LEU A 98 3.53 -11.32 8.21
N SER A 99 2.62 -10.46 8.64
CA SER A 99 1.70 -9.76 7.74
C SER A 99 2.31 -8.41 7.38
N PHE A 100 2.24 -8.06 6.09
CA PHE A 100 2.65 -6.73 5.64
C PHE A 100 1.91 -5.62 6.43
N PRO A 101 2.63 -4.65 7.02
CA PRO A 101 2.03 -3.58 7.81
C PRO A 101 1.47 -2.45 6.93
N TYR A 102 0.36 -2.74 6.24
CA TYR A 102 -0.35 -1.80 5.34
C TYR A 102 -0.64 -0.41 5.93
N HIS A 103 -0.77 -0.32 7.26
CA HIS A 103 -1.20 0.90 7.95
C HIS A 103 -0.05 1.86 8.29
N THR A 104 1.22 1.41 8.21
CA THR A 104 2.41 2.25 8.44
C THR A 104 3.12 2.55 7.14
N GLU A 105 3.33 1.54 6.29
CA GLU A 105 4.15 1.69 5.09
C GLU A 105 3.43 2.49 4.00
N ILE A 106 2.11 2.26 3.78
CA ILE A 106 1.36 3.03 2.78
C ILE A 106 1.36 4.53 3.13
N PRO A 107 1.02 4.96 4.36
CA PRO A 107 1.10 6.38 4.72
C PRO A 107 2.49 6.98 4.59
N ARG A 108 3.55 6.23 4.90
CA ARG A 108 4.93 6.68 4.79
C ARG A 108 5.33 6.94 3.33
N VAL A 109 5.05 5.98 2.44
CA VAL A 109 5.31 6.13 1.00
C VAL A 109 4.50 7.29 0.42
N LEU A 110 3.24 7.44 0.83
CA LEU A 110 2.40 8.57 0.41
C LEU A 110 2.91 9.93 0.91
N LEU A 111 3.46 10.01 2.12
CA LEU A 111 4.12 11.23 2.62
C LEU A 111 5.32 11.59 1.75
N PHE A 112 6.17 10.62 1.40
CA PHE A 112 7.31 10.86 0.52
C PHE A 112 6.89 11.28 -0.89
N GLY A 113 5.79 10.72 -1.41
CA GLY A 113 5.15 11.21 -2.64
C GLY A 113 4.71 12.67 -2.52
N LEU A 114 4.05 13.03 -1.42
CA LEU A 114 3.62 14.41 -1.14
C LEU A 114 4.80 15.38 -1.09
N LEU A 115 5.88 14.99 -0.40
CA LEU A 115 7.12 15.77 -0.35
C LEU A 115 7.75 15.90 -1.74
N GLY A 116 7.77 14.82 -2.53
CA GLY A 116 8.27 14.83 -3.90
C GLY A 116 7.53 15.82 -4.79
N PHE A 117 6.19 15.77 -4.82
CA PHE A 117 5.39 16.73 -5.59
C PHE A 117 5.61 18.17 -5.12
N THR A 118 5.52 18.39 -3.80
CA THR A 118 5.60 19.73 -3.23
C THR A 118 6.97 20.37 -3.42
N CYS A 119 8.04 19.61 -3.17
CA CYS A 119 9.40 20.11 -3.26
C CYS A 119 9.95 20.10 -4.69
N SER A 120 9.28 19.47 -5.67
CA SER A 120 9.69 19.48 -7.08
C SER A 120 9.84 20.90 -7.64
N ILE A 121 8.93 21.81 -7.27
CA ILE A 121 8.95 23.21 -7.74
C ILE A 121 9.95 24.06 -6.95
N LEU A 122 10.19 23.73 -5.68
CA LEU A 122 10.92 24.58 -4.74
C LEU A 122 12.41 24.24 -4.66
N ALA A 123 12.74 22.96 -4.60
CA ALA A 123 14.07 22.43 -4.37
C ALA A 123 14.22 21.10 -5.14
N PRO A 124 14.46 21.15 -6.46
CA PRO A 124 14.52 19.94 -7.30
C PRO A 124 15.63 18.97 -6.89
N LEU A 125 16.59 19.41 -6.06
CA LEU A 125 17.66 18.56 -5.56
C LEU A 125 17.17 17.42 -4.65
N ILE A 126 15.98 17.51 -4.04
CA ILE A 126 15.40 16.39 -3.26
C ILE A 126 14.90 15.24 -4.14
N LEU A 127 14.54 15.54 -5.38
CA LEU A 127 13.94 14.59 -6.32
C LEU A 127 14.83 13.36 -6.58
N PRO A 128 16.15 13.49 -6.88
CA PRO A 128 17.01 12.32 -7.04
C PRO A 128 17.10 11.46 -5.78
N PHE A 129 17.13 12.05 -4.58
CA PHE A 129 17.16 11.28 -3.32
C PHE A 129 15.86 10.50 -3.09
N LEU A 130 14.72 11.10 -3.45
CA LEU A 130 13.43 10.43 -3.43
C LEU A 130 13.33 9.33 -4.50
N LEU A 131 13.87 9.56 -5.70
CA LEU A 131 13.90 8.57 -6.76
C LEU A 131 14.67 7.31 -6.32
N VAL A 132 15.85 7.50 -5.72
CA VAL A 132 16.63 6.39 -5.13
C VAL A 132 15.84 5.69 -4.03
N TYR A 133 15.15 6.44 -3.16
CA TYR A 133 14.26 5.86 -2.16
C TYR A 133 13.16 4.98 -2.79
N PHE A 134 12.45 5.47 -3.82
CA PHE A 134 11.39 4.70 -4.48
C PHE A 134 11.94 3.46 -5.20
N PHE A 135 13.13 3.56 -5.80
CA PHE A 135 13.81 2.43 -6.44
C PHE A 135 14.18 1.35 -5.40
N LEU A 136 14.79 1.75 -4.27
CA LEU A 136 15.11 0.84 -3.18
C LEU A 136 13.85 0.25 -2.55
N ALA A 137 12.82 1.06 -2.33
CA ALA A 137 11.53 0.61 -1.81
C ALA A 137 10.92 -0.45 -2.71
N TYR A 138 10.93 -0.25 -4.03
CA TYR A 138 10.44 -1.24 -4.99
C TYR A 138 11.19 -2.57 -4.86
N LEU A 139 12.52 -2.56 -4.82
CA LEU A 139 13.32 -3.78 -4.71
C LEU A 139 13.09 -4.50 -3.37
N VAL A 140 13.14 -3.76 -2.26
CA VAL A 140 12.97 -4.31 -0.90
C VAL A 140 11.56 -4.87 -0.72
N TYR A 141 10.51 -4.10 -1.01
CA TYR A 141 9.15 -4.58 -0.81
C TYR A 141 8.79 -5.71 -1.77
N ARG A 142 9.28 -5.71 -3.02
CA ARG A 142 9.08 -6.85 -3.93
C ARG A 142 9.70 -8.12 -3.37
N ASN A 143 10.94 -8.05 -2.89
CA ASN A 143 11.61 -9.19 -2.27
C ASN A 143 10.84 -9.68 -1.03
N GLN A 144 10.44 -8.76 -0.15
CA GLN A 144 9.73 -9.11 1.08
C GLN A 144 8.33 -9.70 0.82
N ILE A 145 7.60 -9.20 -0.17
CA ILE A 145 6.28 -9.73 -0.55
C ILE A 145 6.38 -11.16 -1.10
N LEU A 146 7.46 -11.48 -1.84
CA LEU A 146 7.66 -12.80 -2.42
C LEU A 146 8.18 -13.82 -1.40
N ASN A 147 9.11 -13.42 -0.52
CA ASN A 147 9.88 -14.37 0.28
C ASN A 147 9.50 -14.42 1.76
N VAL A 148 8.84 -13.40 2.31
CA VAL A 148 8.66 -13.27 3.76
C VAL A 148 7.20 -13.07 4.16
N TYR A 149 6.48 -12.15 3.52
CA TYR A 149 5.14 -11.81 3.96
C TYR A 149 4.12 -12.86 3.52
N ILE A 150 3.24 -13.22 4.45
CA ILE A 150 2.09 -14.08 4.19
C ILE A 150 0.83 -13.20 4.17
N THR A 151 0.09 -13.26 3.07
CA THR A 151 -1.14 -12.48 2.87
C THR A 151 -2.27 -13.02 3.74
N LYS A 152 -2.42 -12.48 4.95
CA LYS A 152 -3.53 -12.84 5.87
C LYS A 152 -4.90 -12.37 5.39
N TYR A 153 -4.94 -11.32 4.56
CA TYR A 153 -6.18 -10.70 4.11
C TYR A 153 -6.03 -10.31 2.64
N GLN A 154 -7.01 -10.71 1.84
CA GLN A 154 -7.16 -10.22 0.48
C GLN A 154 -8.01 -8.96 0.51
N SER A 155 -7.41 -7.82 0.13
CA SER A 155 -8.10 -6.52 0.17
C SER A 155 -8.74 -6.11 -1.16
N GLY A 156 -8.51 -6.86 -2.25
CA GLY A 156 -9.10 -6.58 -3.56
C GLY A 156 -8.80 -5.18 -4.09
N GLY A 157 -7.64 -4.60 -3.76
CA GLY A 157 -7.26 -3.26 -4.25
C GLY A 157 -7.97 -2.08 -3.57
N GLN A 158 -8.71 -2.29 -2.47
CA GLN A 158 -9.46 -1.24 -1.78
C GLN A 158 -8.63 -0.07 -1.22
N PHE A 159 -7.30 -0.20 -1.20
CA PHE A 159 -6.35 0.87 -0.83
C PHE A 159 -6.06 1.83 -1.99
N TRP A 160 -6.28 1.43 -3.25
CA TRP A 160 -6.02 2.25 -4.43
C TRP A 160 -6.73 3.62 -4.41
N PRO A 161 -8.03 3.72 -4.03
CA PRO A 161 -8.68 5.02 -3.93
C PRO A 161 -8.06 5.95 -2.89
N ILE A 162 -7.43 5.39 -1.83
CA ILE A 162 -6.73 6.19 -0.81
C ILE A 162 -5.49 6.80 -1.43
N ILE A 163 -4.66 5.97 -2.08
CA ILE A 163 -3.43 6.39 -2.77
C ILE A 163 -3.73 7.47 -3.82
N HIS A 164 -4.75 7.24 -4.65
CA HIS A 164 -5.18 8.21 -5.66
C HIS A 164 -5.60 9.54 -5.03
N ASN A 165 -6.47 9.53 -4.02
CA ASN A 165 -6.93 10.76 -3.37
C ASN A 165 -5.79 11.54 -2.73
N THR A 166 -4.82 10.86 -2.12
CA THR A 166 -3.64 11.50 -1.53
C THR A 166 -2.70 12.07 -2.58
N THR A 167 -2.58 11.42 -3.73
CA THR A 167 -1.79 11.91 -4.86
C THR A 167 -2.42 13.19 -5.43
N ILE A 168 -3.74 13.18 -5.66
CA ILE A 168 -4.48 14.38 -6.09
C ILE A 168 -4.34 15.50 -5.07
N PHE A 169 -4.48 15.20 -3.77
CA PHE A 169 -4.27 16.19 -2.72
C PHE A 169 -2.86 16.80 -2.78
N SER A 170 -1.83 15.98 -2.99
CA SER A 170 -0.44 16.44 -3.13
C SER A 170 -0.24 17.34 -4.35
N LEU A 171 -0.89 17.03 -5.47
CA LEU A 171 -0.87 17.86 -6.68
C LEU A 171 -1.56 19.21 -6.45
N VAL A 172 -2.76 19.21 -5.86
CA VAL A 172 -3.48 20.45 -5.52
C VAL A 172 -2.67 21.31 -4.54
N LEU A 173 -2.08 20.68 -3.51
CA LEU A 173 -1.20 21.36 -2.56
C LEU A 173 0.01 22.00 -3.27
N THR A 174 0.65 21.26 -4.17
CA THR A 174 1.77 21.75 -5.00
C THR A 174 1.36 22.96 -5.84
N GLN A 175 0.17 22.94 -6.44
CA GLN A 175 -0.37 24.05 -7.24
C GLN A 175 -0.68 25.29 -6.38
N ILE A 176 -1.25 25.11 -5.18
CA ILE A 176 -1.47 26.20 -4.21
C ILE A 176 -0.13 26.84 -3.81
N ILE A 177 0.89 26.02 -3.55
CA ILE A 177 2.23 26.51 -3.19
C ILE A 177 2.87 27.23 -4.38
N ALA A 178 2.74 26.69 -5.60
CA ALA A 178 3.21 27.33 -6.81
C ALA A 178 2.57 28.70 -7.02
N MET A 179 1.26 28.83 -6.79
CA MET A 179 0.55 30.11 -6.80
C MET A 179 1.15 31.10 -5.80
N GLY A 180 1.47 30.65 -4.58
CA GLY A 180 2.14 31.47 -3.57
C GLY A 180 3.55 31.92 -4.00
N VAL A 181 4.34 31.04 -4.62
CA VAL A 181 5.69 31.34 -5.11
C VAL A 181 5.65 32.34 -6.27
N PHE A 182 4.73 32.18 -7.22
CA PHE A 182 4.61 33.08 -8.37
C PHE A 182 3.99 34.43 -7.98
N GLY A 183 3.08 34.44 -7.01
CA GLY A 183 2.56 35.67 -6.41
C GLY A 183 3.66 36.51 -5.77
N LEU A 184 4.63 35.87 -5.11
CA LEU A 184 5.81 36.55 -4.54
C LEU A 184 6.76 37.15 -5.57
N LYS A 185 6.81 36.58 -6.78
CA LYS A 185 7.68 37.06 -7.87
C LYS A 185 7.00 38.11 -8.75
N GLU A 186 5.83 38.61 -8.35
CA GLU A 186 4.98 39.57 -9.10
C GLU A 186 4.66 39.16 -10.55
N SER A 187 4.82 37.89 -10.89
CA SER A 187 4.54 37.38 -12.23
C SER A 187 3.05 37.02 -12.33
N THR A 188 2.23 38.04 -12.60
CA THR A 188 0.75 37.94 -12.66
C THR A 188 0.29 36.93 -13.71
N VAL A 189 1.02 36.83 -14.83
CA VAL A 189 0.71 35.88 -15.92
C VAL A 189 0.85 34.43 -15.45
N ALA A 190 1.94 34.09 -14.76
CA ALA A 190 2.21 32.73 -14.28
C ALA A 190 1.23 32.29 -13.17
N SER A 191 0.88 33.22 -12.27
CA SER A 191 -0.13 32.95 -11.23
C SER A 191 -1.52 32.70 -11.84
N GLY A 192 -1.88 33.45 -12.89
CA GLY A 192 -3.12 33.25 -13.64
C GLY A 192 -3.27 31.84 -14.22
N PHE A 193 -2.18 31.22 -14.70
CA PHE A 193 -2.21 29.85 -15.23
C PHE A 193 -2.36 28.76 -14.15
N ALA A 194 -2.01 29.04 -12.88
CA ALA A 194 -2.15 28.08 -11.80
C ALA A 194 -3.63 27.83 -11.43
N ILE A 195 -4.49 28.83 -11.59
CA ILE A 195 -5.92 28.74 -11.22
C ILE A 195 -6.68 27.73 -12.10
N PRO A 196 -6.61 27.79 -13.45
CA PRO A 196 -7.19 26.76 -14.32
C PRO A 196 -6.64 25.36 -14.03
N LEU A 197 -5.35 25.27 -13.67
CA LEU A 197 -4.71 23.98 -13.39
C LEU A 197 -5.29 23.30 -12.15
N ILE A 198 -5.57 24.06 -11.09
CA ILE A 198 -6.28 23.56 -9.89
C ILE A 198 -7.67 23.07 -10.26
N PHE A 199 -8.42 23.88 -11.01
CA PHE A 199 -9.77 23.52 -11.42
C PHE A 199 -9.78 22.24 -12.28
N CYS A 200 -8.87 22.15 -13.25
CA CYS A 200 -8.70 20.96 -14.10
C CYS A 200 -8.37 19.71 -13.26
N THR A 201 -7.48 19.83 -12.28
CA THR A 201 -7.09 18.72 -11.39
C THR A 201 -8.27 18.25 -10.53
N LEU A 202 -9.09 19.17 -10.03
CA LEU A 202 -10.30 18.84 -9.26
C LEU A 202 -11.39 18.22 -10.13
N LEU A 203 -11.60 18.71 -11.35
CA LEU A 203 -12.51 18.12 -12.32
C LEU A 203 -12.08 16.70 -12.70
N PHE A 204 -10.78 16.50 -12.98
CA PHE A 204 -10.23 15.18 -13.24
C PHE A 204 -10.48 14.22 -12.08
N ASN A 205 -10.24 14.65 -10.84
CA ASN A 205 -10.54 13.84 -9.67
C ASN A 205 -12.03 13.51 -9.54
N ALA A 206 -12.92 14.48 -9.81
CA ALA A 206 -14.37 14.24 -9.80
C ALA A 206 -14.79 13.22 -10.86
N TYR A 207 -14.24 13.33 -12.07
CA TYR A 207 -14.44 12.38 -13.15
C TYR A 207 -13.96 10.97 -12.77
N CYS A 208 -12.72 10.85 -12.28
CA CYS A 208 -12.17 9.57 -11.85
C CYS A 208 -12.98 8.95 -10.70
N ARG A 209 -13.45 9.77 -9.77
CA ARG A 209 -14.29 9.31 -8.66
C ARG A 209 -15.65 8.82 -9.14
N GLN A 210 -16.27 9.49 -10.11
CA GLN A 210 -17.56 9.06 -10.65
C GLN A 210 -17.42 7.78 -11.48
N ARG A 211 -16.35 7.67 -12.29
CA ARG A 211 -16.15 6.57 -13.24
C ARG A 211 -15.57 5.31 -12.60
N PHE A 212 -14.54 5.44 -11.78
CA PHE A 212 -13.73 4.30 -11.31
C PHE A 212 -14.02 3.89 -9.86
N LEU A 213 -14.47 4.80 -8.99
CA LEU A 213 -14.78 4.44 -7.60
C LEU A 213 -15.82 3.33 -7.46
N PRO A 214 -16.88 3.25 -8.30
CA PRO A 214 -17.86 2.16 -8.22
C PRO A 214 -17.23 0.77 -8.38
N ILE A 215 -16.19 0.63 -9.22
CA ILE A 215 -15.49 -0.63 -9.49
C ILE A 215 -14.80 -1.16 -8.21
N PHE A 216 -14.28 -0.26 -7.37
CA PHE A 216 -13.60 -0.64 -6.12
C PHE A 216 -14.56 -0.90 -4.95
N LYS A 217 -15.85 -0.54 -5.10
CA LYS A 217 -16.86 -0.67 -4.03
C LYS A 217 -17.82 -1.82 -4.30
N ASN A 218 -18.18 -2.03 -5.56
CA ASN A 218 -19.21 -2.95 -5.97
C ASN A 218 -18.57 -4.07 -6.80
N ASN A 219 -18.92 -5.31 -6.51
CA ASN A 219 -18.56 -6.44 -7.34
C ASN A 219 -19.49 -6.48 -8.56
N VAL A 220 -18.92 -6.73 -9.74
CA VAL A 220 -19.69 -6.78 -10.99
C VAL A 220 -20.42 -8.11 -11.07
N ALA A 221 -21.75 -8.07 -11.10
CA ALA A 221 -22.59 -9.28 -11.14
C ALA A 221 -22.25 -10.19 -12.34
N GLN A 222 -21.95 -9.61 -13.50
CA GLN A 222 -21.56 -10.37 -14.69
C GLN A 222 -20.28 -11.21 -14.47
N VAL A 223 -19.28 -10.68 -13.76
CA VAL A 223 -18.06 -11.42 -13.44
C VAL A 223 -18.36 -12.55 -12.46
N LEU A 224 -19.23 -12.31 -11.48
CA LEU A 224 -19.64 -13.33 -10.52
C LEU A 224 -20.40 -14.47 -11.21
N ILE A 225 -21.37 -14.16 -12.07
CA ILE A 225 -22.15 -15.17 -12.83
C ILE A 225 -21.22 -16.04 -13.69
N GLU A 226 -20.23 -15.42 -14.34
CA GLU A 226 -19.28 -16.15 -15.17
C GLU A 226 -18.34 -17.03 -14.34
N MET A 227 -17.90 -16.55 -13.17
CA MET A 227 -17.13 -17.37 -12.22
C MET A 227 -17.95 -18.55 -11.70
N ASP A 228 -19.22 -18.33 -11.34
CA ASP A 228 -20.13 -19.39 -10.88
C ASP A 228 -20.34 -20.45 -11.98
N ARG A 229 -20.55 -20.01 -13.23
CA ARG A 229 -20.68 -20.91 -14.39
C ARG A 229 -19.41 -21.75 -14.62
N GLN A 230 -18.23 -21.18 -14.40
CA GLN A 230 -16.96 -21.91 -14.53
C GLN A 230 -16.79 -22.94 -13.41
N ASP A 231 -17.16 -22.59 -12.17
CA ASP A 231 -17.11 -23.53 -11.05
C ASP A 231 -18.09 -24.70 -11.23
N GLU A 232 -19.28 -24.47 -11.81
CA GLU A 232 -20.21 -25.53 -12.24
C GLU A 232 -19.60 -26.45 -13.30
N GLN A 233 -18.97 -25.88 -14.33
CA GLN A 233 -18.33 -26.65 -15.40
C GLN A 233 -17.15 -27.49 -14.91
N CYS A 234 -16.44 -27.02 -13.88
CA CYS A 234 -15.33 -27.74 -13.28
C CYS A 234 -15.78 -28.78 -12.24
N GLY A 235 -17.08 -28.87 -11.92
CA GLY A 235 -17.60 -29.77 -10.89
C GLY A 235 -17.19 -29.41 -9.46
N ARG A 236 -16.69 -28.19 -9.23
CA ARG A 236 -16.14 -27.74 -7.93
C ARG A 236 -17.21 -27.30 -6.93
N VAL A 237 -18.46 -27.25 -7.36
CA VAL A 237 -19.59 -26.72 -6.59
C VAL A 237 -19.81 -27.51 -5.29
N GLU A 238 -19.77 -28.84 -5.36
CA GLU A 238 -19.99 -29.70 -4.18
C GLU A 238 -18.88 -29.54 -3.13
N GLU A 239 -17.62 -29.47 -3.57
CA GLU A 239 -16.47 -29.20 -2.70
C GLU A 239 -16.60 -27.84 -1.99
N ILE A 240 -17.03 -26.81 -2.71
CA ILE A 240 -17.26 -25.47 -2.16
C ILE A 240 -18.36 -25.50 -1.10
N TYR A 241 -19.47 -26.19 -1.34
CA TYR A 241 -20.55 -26.31 -0.36
C TYR A 241 -20.09 -27.02 0.91
N GLN A 242 -19.34 -28.12 0.77
CA GLN A 242 -18.80 -28.85 1.91
C GLN A 242 -17.81 -28.00 2.73
N GLN A 243 -16.94 -27.24 2.05
CA GLN A 243 -15.99 -26.33 2.71
C GLN A 243 -16.71 -25.14 3.39
N LEU A 244 -17.84 -24.68 2.86
CA LEU A 244 -18.59 -23.56 3.41
C LEU A 244 -19.14 -23.88 4.81
N HIS A 245 -19.58 -25.13 5.03
CA HIS A 245 -20.10 -25.59 6.32
C HIS A 245 -19.09 -25.48 7.47
N SER A 246 -17.79 -25.63 7.19
CA SER A 246 -16.73 -25.54 8.20
C SER A 246 -16.04 -24.17 8.28
N SER A 247 -16.14 -23.34 7.24
CA SER A 247 -15.34 -22.11 7.08
C SER A 247 -15.65 -20.98 8.07
N TYR A 248 -16.84 -20.96 8.68
CA TYR A 248 -17.27 -19.87 9.59
C TYR A 248 -17.55 -20.34 11.02
N CYS A 249 -17.09 -21.54 11.39
CA CYS A 249 -17.19 -22.05 12.76
C CYS A 249 -16.16 -21.37 13.67
N GLN A 250 -16.60 -20.84 14.81
CA GLN A 250 -15.75 -20.11 15.76
C GLN A 250 -14.77 -21.02 16.53
N PHE A 251 -15.12 -22.30 16.65
CA PHE A 251 -14.28 -23.35 17.19
C PHE A 251 -14.14 -24.43 16.12
N ALA A 252 -12.93 -24.95 15.94
CA ALA A 252 -12.74 -26.16 15.14
C ALA A 252 -13.51 -27.28 15.83
N SER A 253 -14.64 -27.69 15.27
CA SER A 253 -15.35 -28.87 15.75
C SER A 253 -14.41 -30.06 15.59
N THR A 254 -13.88 -30.57 16.71
CA THR A 254 -13.20 -31.86 16.79
C THR A 254 -14.24 -32.94 16.52
N SER A 255 -14.59 -33.14 15.26
CA SER A 255 -15.48 -34.19 14.79
C SER A 255 -15.26 -34.44 13.30
N ASP A 256 -14.01 -34.57 12.87
CA ASP A 256 -13.67 -34.90 11.48
C ASP A 256 -12.67 -36.08 11.36
N ASP A 257 -12.64 -36.95 12.38
CA ASP A 257 -12.01 -38.28 12.25
C ASP A 257 -12.92 -39.30 11.55
N SER A 258 -14.16 -38.94 11.18
CA SER A 258 -15.13 -39.89 10.60
C SER A 258 -15.29 -39.80 9.07
N CYS A 259 -14.92 -38.69 8.42
CA CYS A 259 -15.17 -38.51 6.97
C CYS A 259 -13.98 -38.88 6.07
N LYS A 260 -12.76 -39.03 6.60
CA LYS A 260 -11.61 -39.49 5.82
C LYS A 260 -11.60 -41.01 5.58
N ALA A 261 -12.41 -41.79 6.29
CA ALA A 261 -12.45 -43.24 6.15
C ALA A 261 -13.41 -43.76 5.06
N VAL A 262 -14.29 -42.92 4.50
CA VAL A 262 -15.38 -43.40 3.61
C VAL A 262 -15.05 -43.30 2.12
N HIS A 263 -14.07 -42.49 1.70
CA HIS A 263 -13.78 -42.33 0.26
C HIS A 263 -12.57 -43.09 -0.29
N GLN A 264 -11.88 -43.89 0.53
CA GLN A 264 -10.72 -44.67 0.05
C GLN A 264 -11.08 -46.05 -0.51
N ASN A 265 -12.36 -46.46 -0.51
CA ASN A 265 -12.76 -47.83 -0.85
C ASN A 265 -13.51 -48.04 -2.19
N ASN A 266 -13.70 -47.02 -3.04
CA ASN A 266 -14.51 -47.19 -4.26
C ASN A 266 -13.86 -46.73 -5.57
N CYS A 267 -12.54 -46.86 -5.72
CA CYS A 267 -11.85 -46.73 -7.00
C CYS A 267 -10.63 -47.66 -7.05
N GLU A 268 -10.85 -48.98 -7.10
CA GLU A 268 -9.86 -49.91 -7.63
C GLU A 268 -10.57 -50.87 -8.59
N ASP A 269 -10.39 -50.65 -9.90
CA ASP A 269 -10.23 -51.74 -10.87
C ASP A 269 -9.42 -51.21 -12.07
N GLY A 270 -8.27 -51.84 -12.36
CA GLY A 270 -7.48 -51.66 -13.59
C GLY A 270 -6.03 -51.18 -13.47
N ASP A 271 -5.13 -52.08 -13.05
CA ASP A 271 -3.72 -52.31 -13.44
C ASP A 271 -2.79 -51.13 -13.84
N ASP A 272 -1.71 -50.89 -13.08
CA ASP A 272 -0.34 -51.45 -13.28
C ASP A 272 0.76 -50.61 -12.57
N ASP A 273 1.82 -51.31 -12.16
CA ASP A 273 2.95 -50.96 -11.28
C ASP A 273 3.76 -49.67 -11.58
N ARG A 274 4.10 -48.89 -10.53
CA ARG A 274 5.48 -48.57 -10.07
C ARG A 274 5.57 -47.47 -8.98
N LEU A 275 6.34 -47.79 -7.93
CA LEU A 275 6.89 -46.92 -6.86
C LEU A 275 7.57 -45.63 -7.38
N HIS A 276 7.29 -44.45 -6.79
CA HIS A 276 8.07 -43.78 -5.71
C HIS A 276 7.65 -42.29 -5.54
N ASP A 277 7.66 -41.86 -4.28
CA ASP A 277 7.73 -40.48 -3.71
C ASP A 277 6.54 -39.51 -3.78
N SER A 278 5.92 -39.37 -2.60
CA SER A 278 5.03 -38.29 -2.20
C SER A 278 5.77 -36.94 -2.13
N GLU A 279 5.47 -36.03 -3.06
CA GLU A 279 5.63 -34.59 -2.84
C GLU A 279 4.27 -33.95 -2.52
N GLY A 280 4.21 -33.29 -1.37
CA GLY A 280 3.01 -32.61 -0.88
C GLY A 280 2.57 -31.47 -1.79
N MET A 281 1.37 -31.59 -2.35
CA MET A 281 0.72 -30.60 -3.19
C MET A 281 0.42 -29.32 -2.38
N ARG A 282 1.18 -28.24 -2.64
CA ARG A 282 0.87 -26.89 -2.16
C ARG A 282 -0.27 -26.29 -3.00
N PRO A 283 -1.22 -25.54 -2.39
CA PRO A 283 -2.23 -24.82 -3.15
C PRO A 283 -1.64 -23.50 -3.67
N ASN A 284 -1.04 -23.53 -4.85
CA ASN A 284 -0.64 -22.33 -5.59
C ASN A 284 -1.00 -22.54 -7.06
N PHE A 285 -2.22 -22.17 -7.50
CA PHE A 285 -2.53 -22.01 -8.93
C PHE A 285 -3.86 -21.27 -9.15
N ILE A 286 -4.01 -20.06 -8.59
CA ILE A 286 -5.10 -19.13 -9.01
C ILE A 286 -4.56 -17.72 -9.31
N GLY A 287 -3.40 -17.34 -8.75
CA GLY A 287 -2.81 -16.02 -8.95
C GLY A 287 -2.15 -15.81 -10.32
N GLU A 288 -1.42 -16.80 -10.86
CA GLU A 288 -0.66 -16.61 -12.11
C GLU A 288 -1.55 -16.47 -13.35
N ARG A 289 -2.70 -17.15 -13.38
CA ARG A 289 -3.59 -17.18 -14.55
C ARG A 289 -4.38 -15.87 -14.76
N LEU A 290 -4.51 -15.05 -13.72
CA LEU A 290 -5.11 -13.69 -13.79
C LEU A 290 -4.14 -12.64 -14.35
N THR A 291 -2.83 -12.86 -14.20
CA THR A 291 -1.82 -11.95 -14.77
C THR A 291 -1.65 -12.15 -16.27
N GLU A 292 -1.63 -13.40 -16.78
CA GLU A 292 -1.51 -13.65 -18.22
C GLU A 292 -2.74 -13.20 -19.02
N THR A 293 -3.94 -13.29 -18.47
CA THR A 293 -5.17 -12.84 -19.13
C THR A 293 -5.27 -11.31 -19.21
N LEU A 294 -4.75 -10.57 -18.22
CA LEU A 294 -4.74 -9.10 -18.27
C LEU A 294 -3.68 -8.51 -19.21
N TYR A 295 -2.58 -9.22 -19.49
CA TYR A 295 -1.58 -8.76 -20.48
C TYR A 295 -2.01 -8.99 -21.94
N LEU A 296 -2.84 -10.01 -22.21
CA LEU A 296 -3.33 -10.29 -23.57
C LEU A 296 -4.46 -9.35 -24.01
N GLU A 297 -5.23 -8.79 -23.08
CA GLU A 297 -6.33 -7.86 -23.40
C GLU A 297 -5.88 -6.39 -23.51
N SER A 298 -4.68 -6.03 -23.05
CA SER A 298 -4.12 -4.67 -23.22
C SER A 298 -3.31 -4.47 -24.51
N GLY A 299 -3.18 -5.51 -25.35
CA GLY A 299 -2.39 -5.51 -26.58
C GLY A 299 -3.19 -5.49 -27.89
N LYS A 300 -4.48 -5.14 -27.87
CA LYS A 300 -5.32 -4.95 -29.07
C LYS A 300 -6.05 -3.63 -29.04
#